data_AF-A7UTG6-F1
#
_entry.id   AF-A7UTG6-F1
#
_cell.length_a   1.000
_cell.length_b   1.000
_cell.length_c   1.000
_cell.angle_alpha   90.00
_cell.angle_beta   90.00
_cell.angle_gamma   90.00
#
_symmetry.space_group_name_H-M   'P 1'
#
loop_
_entity.id
_entity.type
_entity.pdbx_description
1 polymer ?
#
loop_
_entity_poly.entity_id
_entity_poly.type
_entity_poly.pdbx_seq_one_letter_code
_entity_poly.pdbx_strand_id
1 'polypeptide(L)'
;AVMGPDEDHENVTNNAYTNVVAGYALFARCICEADGRDDKGWSDIARHIKLPYDEIGDFHPQYDGYLASTVIKQADTVLIGYPLQYPGLKAYTRWNDLLIYEPVTRSTGPAMSWSMYAVNHLDIDNYREAAQNFNRSYQPYVRGPFRVWQELQGPAQHGAQNFLTGAGGFLQAVLFGYAGLRVYLDRLEVKAHYPQELSGVGLEQLQVAGIQYLGALITVAQWGDRAEVRVT
;
A
#
# COMPACT_ATOMS: atom_id res chain seq x y z
N ALA A 1 22.43 10.77 -0.46
CA ALA A 1 22.03 9.43 0.03
C ALA A 1 20.78 9.58 0.88
N VAL A 2 19.97 8.54 0.96
CA VAL A 2 18.65 8.55 1.62
C VAL A 2 18.45 7.27 2.44
N MET A 3 17.36 7.22 3.20
CA MET A 3 16.81 6.02 3.81
C MET A 3 15.33 5.98 3.43
N GLY A 4 14.88 4.86 2.85
CA GLY A 4 13.49 4.65 2.50
C GLY A 4 12.65 4.26 3.72
N PRO A 5 11.39 3.85 3.51
CA PRO A 5 10.59 3.15 4.52
C PRO A 5 11.31 1.96 5.14
N ASP A 6 12.10 1.21 4.38
CA ASP A 6 12.96 0.18 4.96
C ASP A 6 14.15 0.79 5.72
N GLU A 7 13.98 0.93 7.03
CA GLU A 7 14.99 1.54 7.91
C GLU A 7 16.19 0.64 8.21
N ASP A 8 16.22 -0.60 7.71
CA ASP A 8 17.40 -1.46 7.86
C ASP A 8 18.50 -1.11 6.83
N HIS A 9 18.18 -0.27 5.82
CA HIS A 9 19.11 0.16 4.76
C HIS A 9 19.20 1.68 4.65
N GLU A 10 20.16 2.25 5.40
CA GLU A 10 20.50 3.66 5.33
C GLU A 10 21.56 3.97 4.27
N ASN A 11 21.71 5.25 3.96
CA ASN A 11 22.75 5.79 3.08
C ASN A 11 22.73 5.18 1.65
N VAL A 12 21.56 4.76 1.18
CA VAL A 12 21.35 4.23 -0.16
C VAL A 12 21.11 5.33 -1.19
N THR A 13 21.10 4.97 -2.48
CA THR A 13 20.84 5.91 -3.58
C THR A 13 19.68 5.44 -4.45
N ASN A 14 18.89 6.39 -4.95
CA ASN A 14 17.71 6.13 -5.79
C ASN A 14 16.71 5.14 -5.19
N ASN A 15 16.37 5.31 -3.90
CA ASN A 15 15.32 4.48 -3.29
C ASN A 15 13.99 4.66 -4.06
N ALA A 16 13.39 3.55 -4.50
CA ALA A 16 12.24 3.55 -5.41
C ALA A 16 11.05 4.34 -4.83
N TYR A 17 10.68 4.06 -3.58
CA TYR A 17 9.60 4.78 -2.89
C TYR A 17 9.88 6.28 -2.79
N THR A 18 11.06 6.64 -2.28
CA THR A 18 11.47 8.04 -2.09
C THR A 18 11.43 8.82 -3.39
N ASN A 19 11.92 8.21 -4.48
CA ASN A 19 11.97 8.85 -5.78
C ASN A 19 10.58 9.05 -6.39
N VAL A 20 9.65 8.08 -6.24
CA VAL A 20 8.25 8.26 -6.67
C VAL A 20 7.57 9.38 -5.88
N VAL A 21 7.72 9.41 -4.55
CA VAL A 21 7.16 10.49 -3.70
C VAL A 21 7.72 11.85 -4.08
N ALA A 22 9.04 11.94 -4.32
CA ALA A 22 9.67 13.18 -4.77
C ALA A 22 9.13 13.65 -6.14
N GLY A 23 8.96 12.73 -7.09
CA GLY A 23 8.35 13.02 -8.39
C GLY A 23 6.92 13.56 -8.25
N TYR A 24 6.10 12.95 -7.40
CA TYR A 24 4.75 13.45 -7.10
C TYR A 24 4.74 14.83 -6.45
N ALA A 25 5.63 15.10 -5.49
CA ALA A 25 5.71 16.39 -4.84
C ALA A 25 6.06 17.52 -5.84
N LEU A 26 6.98 17.24 -6.76
CA LEU A 26 7.34 18.17 -7.83
C LEU A 26 6.21 18.36 -8.86
N PHE A 27 5.52 17.28 -9.23
CA PHE A 27 4.38 17.34 -10.14
C PHE A 27 3.18 18.08 -9.56
N ALA A 28 2.84 17.85 -8.30
CA ALA A 28 1.74 18.53 -7.61
C ALA A 28 1.93 20.05 -7.60
N ARG A 29 3.18 20.51 -7.43
CA ARG A 29 3.51 21.93 -7.53
C ARG A 29 3.14 22.52 -8.89
N CYS A 30 3.42 21.79 -9.98
CA CYS A 30 3.06 22.25 -11.32
C CYS A 30 1.55 22.39 -11.52
N ILE A 31 0.74 21.51 -10.91
CA ILE A 31 -0.73 21.59 -10.99
C ILE A 31 -1.28 22.75 -10.16
N CYS A 32 -0.65 23.07 -9.02
CA CYS A 32 -1.15 24.08 -8.08
C CYS A 32 -0.73 25.51 -8.41
N GLU A 33 0.28 25.74 -9.26
CA GLU A 33 0.62 27.09 -9.72
C GLU A 33 -0.44 27.55 -10.74
N ALA A 34 -1.24 28.56 -10.35
CA ALA A 34 -2.45 29.03 -11.06
C ALA A 34 -2.23 29.45 -12.52
N ASP A 35 -0.98 29.72 -12.89
CA ASP A 35 -0.56 30.18 -14.21
C ASP A 35 -0.11 29.02 -15.13
N GLY A 36 0.00 27.78 -14.59
CA GLY A 36 0.50 26.61 -15.31
C GLY A 36 1.97 26.71 -15.74
N ARG A 37 2.73 27.64 -15.16
CA ARG A 37 4.13 27.88 -15.52
C ARG A 37 5.07 26.99 -14.73
N ASP A 38 5.91 26.23 -15.43
CA ASP A 38 7.00 25.47 -14.83
C ASP A 38 8.32 26.24 -14.91
N ASP A 39 8.35 27.45 -14.36
CA ASP A 39 9.48 28.39 -14.53
C ASP A 39 10.79 27.88 -13.94
N LYS A 40 10.74 26.86 -13.07
CA LYS A 40 11.90 26.24 -12.44
C LYS A 40 12.23 24.85 -12.99
N GLY A 41 11.49 24.37 -14.00
CA GLY A 41 11.70 23.05 -14.61
C GLY A 41 11.42 21.88 -13.66
N TRP A 42 10.53 22.05 -12.67
CA TRP A 42 10.17 21.00 -11.72
C TRP A 42 9.51 19.80 -12.39
N SER A 43 8.70 20.02 -13.43
CA SER A 43 8.09 18.93 -14.19
C SER A 43 9.14 18.16 -14.97
N ASP A 44 10.16 18.86 -15.49
CA ASP A 44 11.28 18.22 -16.17
C ASP A 44 12.09 17.37 -15.20
N ILE A 45 12.41 17.90 -14.02
CA ILE A 45 13.07 17.13 -12.95
C ILE A 45 12.21 15.92 -12.56
N ALA A 46 10.91 16.11 -12.31
CA ALA A 46 10.00 15.03 -11.91
C ALA A 46 9.97 13.88 -12.93
N ARG A 47 10.00 14.19 -14.23
CA ARG A 47 10.02 13.19 -15.32
C ARG A 47 11.34 12.44 -15.43
N HIS A 48 12.44 13.03 -14.95
CA HIS A 48 13.78 12.45 -15.04
C HIS A 48 14.31 11.88 -13.72
N ILE A 49 13.52 11.91 -12.64
CA ILE A 49 13.85 11.18 -11.42
C ILE A 49 13.87 9.68 -11.75
N LYS A 50 15.01 9.04 -11.47
CA LYS A 50 15.21 7.62 -11.72
C LYS A 50 14.26 6.78 -10.87
N LEU A 51 13.56 5.84 -11.48
CA LEU A 51 12.93 4.72 -10.80
C LEU A 51 13.74 3.46 -11.15
N PRO A 52 14.43 2.81 -10.20
CA PRO A 52 15.17 1.59 -10.50
C PRO A 52 14.23 0.52 -11.06
N TYR A 53 14.69 -0.16 -12.11
CA TYR A 53 13.93 -1.24 -12.75
C TYR A 53 14.90 -2.29 -13.29
N ASP A 54 14.62 -3.56 -13.01
CA ASP A 54 15.33 -4.71 -13.56
C ASP A 54 14.50 -5.29 -14.70
N GLU A 55 14.99 -5.15 -15.94
CA GLU A 55 14.29 -5.62 -17.13
C GLU A 55 14.26 -7.15 -17.26
N ILE A 56 15.20 -7.86 -16.63
CA ILE A 56 15.31 -9.33 -16.71
C ILE A 56 14.35 -9.96 -15.70
N GLY A 57 14.35 -9.44 -14.47
CA GLY A 57 13.45 -9.90 -13.40
C GLY A 57 12.05 -9.29 -13.45
N ASP A 58 11.85 -8.23 -14.26
CA ASP A 58 10.63 -7.41 -14.33
C ASP A 58 10.11 -7.01 -12.95
N PHE A 59 10.95 -6.28 -12.20
CA PHE A 59 10.63 -5.75 -10.87
C PHE A 59 11.39 -4.44 -10.63
N HIS A 60 11.01 -3.70 -9.59
CA HIS A 60 11.69 -2.49 -9.16
C HIS A 60 12.66 -2.80 -8.02
N PRO A 61 13.99 -2.74 -8.21
CA PRO A 61 14.94 -2.79 -7.10
C PRO A 61 14.69 -1.66 -6.08
N GLN A 62 14.88 -1.94 -4.78
CA GLN A 62 14.52 -1.01 -3.71
C GLN A 62 15.37 0.27 -3.76
N TYR A 63 16.61 0.12 -4.20
CA TYR A 63 17.60 1.19 -4.41
C TYR A 63 18.68 0.67 -5.38
N ASP A 64 19.57 1.55 -5.84
CA ASP A 64 20.65 1.15 -6.74
C ASP A 64 21.64 0.18 -6.06
N GLY A 65 21.87 -0.98 -6.71
CA GLY A 65 22.71 -2.04 -6.16
C GLY A 65 21.98 -2.99 -5.21
N TYR A 66 20.66 -2.87 -5.06
CA TYR A 66 19.85 -3.81 -4.27
C TYR A 66 19.95 -5.24 -4.83
N LEU A 67 20.08 -6.21 -3.92
CA LEU A 67 20.05 -7.64 -4.24
C LEU A 67 18.69 -8.21 -3.82
N ALA A 68 18.03 -8.97 -4.70
CA ALA A 68 16.68 -9.48 -4.45
C ALA A 68 16.56 -10.35 -3.16
N SER A 69 17.67 -10.91 -2.68
CA SER A 69 17.73 -11.71 -1.44
C SER A 69 17.91 -10.89 -0.16
N THR A 70 18.05 -9.57 -0.26
CA THR A 70 18.30 -8.69 0.88
C THR A 70 17.06 -8.64 1.78
N VAL A 71 17.25 -8.92 3.07
CA VAL A 71 16.19 -8.89 4.09
C VAL A 71 15.82 -7.46 4.43
N ILE A 72 14.54 -7.10 4.35
CA ILE A 72 14.03 -5.75 4.60
C ILE A 72 13.19 -5.69 5.88
N LYS A 73 13.13 -4.53 6.52
CA LYS A 73 12.35 -4.29 7.75
C LYS A 73 10.85 -4.36 7.51
N GLN A 74 10.38 -3.69 6.46
CA GLN A 74 8.97 -3.43 6.18
C GLN A 74 8.77 -3.10 4.69
N ALA A 75 7.51 -3.00 4.27
CA ALA A 75 7.12 -2.57 2.93
C ALA A 75 7.83 -1.25 2.55
N ASP A 76 8.52 -1.27 1.40
CA ASP A 76 9.21 -0.11 0.82
C ASP A 76 8.83 0.03 -0.66
N THR A 77 9.43 -0.75 -1.55
CA THR A 77 9.11 -0.70 -2.99
C THR A 77 7.64 -0.98 -3.26
N VAL A 78 7.03 -1.96 -2.60
CA VAL A 78 5.61 -2.30 -2.80
C VAL A 78 4.66 -1.14 -2.46
N LEU A 79 5.14 -0.11 -1.74
CA LEU A 79 4.37 1.10 -1.47
C LEU A 79 4.15 1.98 -2.70
N ILE A 80 4.98 1.83 -3.75
CA ILE A 80 4.72 2.50 -5.05
C ILE A 80 3.43 1.97 -5.68
N GLY A 81 3.05 0.73 -5.36
CA GLY A 81 1.77 0.17 -5.77
C GLY A 81 0.61 0.71 -4.96
N TYR A 82 0.58 0.42 -3.66
CA TYR A 82 -0.34 1.03 -2.70
C TYR A 82 0.46 1.44 -1.45
N PRO A 83 0.34 2.70 -0.98
CA PRO A 83 -0.73 3.65 -1.29
C PRO A 83 -0.45 4.62 -2.45
N LEU A 84 0.74 4.61 -3.07
CA LEU A 84 1.10 5.65 -4.05
C LEU A 84 0.40 5.53 -5.41
N GLN A 85 -0.17 4.37 -5.75
CA GLN A 85 -0.90 4.13 -7.00
C GLN A 85 -0.10 4.57 -8.24
N TYR A 86 1.20 4.23 -8.30
CA TYR A 86 2.08 4.65 -9.39
C TYR A 86 1.54 4.27 -10.77
N PRO A 87 1.16 5.24 -11.64
CA PRO A 87 0.49 4.95 -12.90
C PRO A 87 1.32 4.07 -13.86
N GLY A 88 2.64 4.09 -13.73
CA GLY A 88 3.54 3.29 -14.55
C GLY A 88 3.71 1.84 -14.10
N LEU A 89 3.14 1.45 -12.94
CA LEU A 89 3.30 0.10 -12.39
C LEU A 89 2.35 -0.88 -13.11
N LYS A 90 2.93 -1.75 -13.93
CA LYS A 90 2.18 -2.82 -14.62
C LYS A 90 1.78 -3.92 -13.64
N ALA A 91 0.67 -4.61 -13.94
CA ALA A 91 0.16 -5.70 -13.09
C ALA A 91 1.18 -6.84 -12.88
N TYR A 92 1.88 -7.25 -13.94
CA TYR A 92 2.88 -8.33 -13.84
C TYR A 92 4.16 -7.87 -13.08
N THR A 93 4.60 -6.64 -13.29
CA THR A 93 5.69 -6.04 -12.49
C THR A 93 5.31 -5.96 -11.01
N ARG A 94 4.08 -5.55 -10.69
CA ARG A 94 3.57 -5.54 -9.30
C ARG A 94 3.55 -6.94 -8.70
N TRP A 95 3.16 -7.95 -9.48
CA TRP A 95 3.22 -9.35 -9.06
C TRP A 95 4.65 -9.74 -8.68
N ASN A 96 5.63 -9.43 -9.52
CA ASN A 96 7.04 -9.75 -9.26
C ASN A 96 7.61 -8.96 -8.07
N ASP A 97 7.25 -7.68 -7.93
CA ASP A 97 7.61 -6.87 -6.75
C ASP A 97 7.14 -7.58 -5.47
N LEU A 98 5.87 -8.03 -5.41
CA LEU A 98 5.35 -8.76 -4.25
C LEU A 98 6.07 -10.10 -4.03
N LEU A 99 6.30 -10.86 -5.10
CA LEU A 99 6.99 -12.16 -5.05
C LEU A 99 8.42 -12.04 -4.51
N ILE A 100 9.11 -10.94 -4.83
CA ILE A 100 10.48 -10.67 -4.41
C ILE A 100 10.52 -10.13 -2.97
N TYR A 101 9.68 -9.15 -2.64
CA TYR A 101 9.80 -8.45 -1.36
C TYR A 101 9.10 -9.13 -0.19
N GLU A 102 8.00 -9.86 -0.42
CA GLU A 102 7.28 -10.53 0.66
C GLU A 102 8.12 -11.55 1.45
N PRO A 103 8.88 -12.48 0.80
CA PRO A 103 9.65 -13.50 1.54
C PRO A 103 10.86 -12.93 2.29
N VAL A 104 11.38 -11.76 1.86
CA VAL A 104 12.52 -11.10 2.50
C VAL A 104 12.11 -10.03 3.52
N THR A 105 10.82 -9.74 3.65
CA THR A 105 10.31 -8.85 4.71
C THR A 105 10.30 -9.60 6.05
N ARG A 106 11.14 -9.16 6.99
CA ARG A 106 11.28 -9.85 8.27
C ARG A 106 10.02 -9.74 9.14
N SER A 107 9.65 -10.84 9.80
CA SER A 107 8.50 -10.89 10.72
C SER A 107 8.66 -10.01 11.95
N THR A 108 9.88 -9.62 12.30
CA THR A 108 10.18 -8.72 13.43
C THR A 108 9.97 -7.24 13.08
N GLY A 109 9.49 -6.93 11.87
CA GLY A 109 9.08 -5.58 11.47
C GLY A 109 7.75 -5.13 12.11
N PRO A 110 7.43 -3.83 12.03
CA PRO A 110 6.25 -3.26 12.67
C PRO A 110 4.93 -3.61 11.95
N ALA A 111 3.82 -3.49 12.68
CA ALA A 111 2.48 -3.93 12.28
C ALA A 111 1.91 -3.31 10.99
N MET A 112 2.51 -2.25 10.45
CA MET A 112 1.98 -1.55 9.28
C MET A 112 2.25 -2.25 7.95
N SER A 113 3.28 -3.11 7.88
CA SER A 113 3.79 -3.66 6.62
C SER A 113 2.77 -4.55 5.87
N TRP A 114 2.25 -5.58 6.53
CA TRP A 114 1.45 -6.63 5.87
C TRP A 114 0.11 -6.16 5.33
N SER A 115 -0.45 -5.08 5.88
CA SER A 115 -1.66 -4.47 5.32
C SER A 115 -1.43 -3.89 3.92
N MET A 116 -0.24 -3.34 3.66
CA MET A 116 0.12 -2.82 2.34
C MET A 116 0.31 -3.97 1.33
N TYR A 117 0.91 -5.09 1.76
CA TYR A 117 0.97 -6.30 0.93
C TYR A 117 -0.43 -6.83 0.60
N ALA A 118 -1.34 -6.89 1.58
CA ALA A 118 -2.70 -7.34 1.36
C ALA A 118 -3.43 -6.53 0.28
N VAL A 119 -3.34 -5.19 0.35
CA VAL A 119 -3.96 -4.31 -0.65
C VAL A 119 -3.32 -4.48 -2.03
N ASN A 120 -1.99 -4.56 -2.11
CA ASN A 120 -1.31 -4.76 -3.38
C ASN A 120 -1.66 -6.11 -4.04
N HIS A 121 -1.81 -7.20 -3.25
CA HIS A 121 -2.28 -8.50 -3.76
C HIS A 121 -3.72 -8.45 -4.27
N LEU A 122 -4.61 -7.72 -3.59
CA LEU A 122 -6.00 -7.52 -4.05
C LEU A 122 -6.07 -6.76 -5.38
N ASP A 123 -5.14 -5.84 -5.63
CA ASP A 123 -5.11 -5.11 -6.89
C ASP A 123 -4.74 -5.97 -8.10
N ILE A 124 -4.03 -7.09 -7.88
CA ILE A 124 -3.64 -8.06 -8.92
C ILE A 124 -4.40 -9.38 -8.79
N ASP A 125 -5.53 -9.36 -8.10
CA ASP A 125 -6.45 -10.49 -7.97
C ASP A 125 -5.83 -11.75 -7.31
N ASN A 126 -4.81 -11.56 -6.46
CA ASN A 126 -4.13 -12.62 -5.74
C ASN A 126 -4.74 -12.85 -4.34
N TYR A 127 -5.98 -13.32 -4.32
CA TYR A 127 -6.85 -13.27 -3.15
C TYR A 127 -6.39 -14.12 -1.95
N ARG A 128 -5.72 -15.25 -2.20
CA ARG A 128 -5.24 -16.13 -1.13
C ARG A 128 -4.12 -15.45 -0.34
N GLU A 129 -3.14 -14.89 -1.04
CA GLU A 129 -1.99 -14.17 -0.51
C GLU A 129 -2.46 -12.87 0.14
N ALA A 130 -3.46 -12.19 -0.44
CA ALA A 130 -4.12 -11.06 0.20
C ALA A 130 -4.72 -11.43 1.56
N ALA A 131 -5.50 -12.51 1.64
CA ALA A 131 -6.11 -12.96 2.89
C ALA A 131 -5.08 -13.37 3.94
N GLN A 132 -4.00 -14.03 3.52
CA GLN A 132 -2.88 -14.37 4.41
C GLN A 132 -2.22 -13.11 4.97
N ASN A 133 -1.89 -12.14 4.10
CA ASN A 133 -1.27 -10.88 4.52
C ASN A 133 -2.20 -10.00 5.36
N PHE A 134 -3.50 -10.01 5.07
CA PHE A 134 -4.51 -9.35 5.91
C PHE A 134 -4.49 -9.92 7.32
N ASN A 135 -4.55 -11.23 7.49
CA ASN A 135 -4.46 -11.89 8.79
C ASN A 135 -3.12 -11.61 9.49
N ARG A 136 -2.00 -11.64 8.75
CA ARG A 136 -0.67 -11.30 9.27
C ARG A 136 -0.59 -9.86 9.76
N SER A 137 -1.37 -8.93 9.20
CA SER A 137 -1.33 -7.51 9.58
C SER A 137 -1.85 -7.21 10.99
N TYR A 138 -2.68 -8.07 11.58
CA TYR A 138 -3.29 -7.79 12.88
C TYR A 138 -3.18 -8.94 13.89
N GLN A 139 -3.31 -10.20 13.47
CA GLN A 139 -3.42 -11.32 14.42
C GLN A 139 -2.20 -11.43 15.37
N PRO A 140 -0.94 -11.30 14.90
CA PRO A 140 0.23 -11.37 15.78
C PRO A 140 0.46 -10.11 16.63
N TYR A 141 -0.23 -9.01 16.31
CA TYR A 141 -0.01 -7.68 16.86
C TYR A 141 -1.09 -7.26 17.87
N VAL A 142 -2.28 -7.87 17.82
CA VAL A 142 -3.39 -7.59 18.74
C VAL A 142 -3.28 -8.47 19.99
N ARG A 143 -3.23 -7.84 21.18
CA ARG A 143 -3.07 -8.53 22.46
C ARG A 143 -4.31 -8.42 23.34
N GLY A 144 -4.67 -9.53 23.98
CA GLY A 144 -5.73 -9.56 24.98
C GLY A 144 -5.34 -8.89 26.31
N PRO A 145 -6.31 -8.68 27.23
CA PRO A 145 -7.74 -8.97 27.05
C PRO A 145 -8.48 -7.86 26.28
N PHE A 146 -7.89 -6.66 26.16
CA PHE A 146 -8.56 -5.48 25.60
C PHE A 146 -8.35 -5.27 24.09
N ARG A 147 -7.75 -6.25 23.39
CA ARG A 147 -7.43 -6.18 21.95
C ARG A 147 -6.58 -4.95 21.61
N VAL A 148 -5.56 -4.68 22.43
CA VAL A 148 -4.62 -3.58 22.23
C VAL A 148 -3.69 -3.91 21.05
N TRP A 149 -3.56 -2.98 20.13
CA TRP A 149 -2.64 -3.07 19.00
C TRP A 149 -1.22 -2.72 19.43
N GLN A 150 -0.26 -3.52 19.03
CA GLN A 150 1.15 -3.36 19.37
C GLN A 150 1.97 -3.20 18.10
N GLU A 151 3.05 -2.43 18.18
CA GLU A 151 3.94 -2.22 17.05
C GLU A 151 4.57 -3.53 16.56
N LEU A 152 4.99 -4.39 17.49
CA LEU A 152 5.75 -5.60 17.19
C LEU A 152 4.98 -6.87 17.54
N GLN A 153 5.26 -7.94 16.81
CA GLN A 153 4.65 -9.25 17.02
C GLN A 153 4.93 -9.78 18.43
N GLY A 154 3.98 -10.50 19.00
CA GLY A 154 4.24 -11.27 20.23
C GLY A 154 5.37 -12.28 20.01
N PRO A 155 6.29 -12.50 21.00
CA PRO A 155 6.23 -12.05 22.38
C PRO A 155 6.99 -10.74 22.68
N ALA A 156 7.36 -9.94 21.68
CA ALA A 156 8.15 -8.73 21.90
C ALA A 156 7.48 -7.80 22.93
N GLN A 157 8.21 -7.42 23.97
CA GLN A 157 7.67 -6.57 25.05
C GLN A 157 8.05 -5.08 24.91
N HIS A 158 8.73 -4.72 23.82
CA HIS A 158 9.09 -3.36 23.47
C HIS A 158 8.30 -2.88 22.24
N GLY A 159 8.55 -1.63 21.84
CA GLY A 159 7.80 -0.94 20.78
C GLY A 159 6.59 -0.18 21.33
N ALA A 160 5.91 0.53 20.44
CA ALA A 160 4.74 1.32 20.79
C ALA A 160 3.55 0.42 21.18
N GLN A 161 2.95 0.74 22.32
CA GLN A 161 1.66 0.21 22.73
C GLN A 161 0.53 1.10 22.20
N ASN A 162 -0.66 0.55 21.97
CA ASN A 162 -1.76 1.25 21.27
C ASN A 162 -1.28 1.82 19.93
N PHE A 163 -0.59 0.99 19.15
CA PHE A 163 0.03 1.40 17.90
C PHE A 163 -1.02 1.68 16.82
N LEU A 164 -1.45 2.94 16.75
CA LEU A 164 -2.51 3.39 15.84
C LEU A 164 -2.15 3.18 14.37
N THR A 165 -0.86 3.21 14.02
CA THR A 165 -0.42 2.94 12.65
C THR A 165 -0.78 1.52 12.20
N GLY A 166 -0.68 0.52 13.09
CA GLY A 166 -1.13 -0.84 12.80
C GLY A 166 -2.64 -0.92 12.60
N ALA A 167 -3.41 -0.29 13.51
CA ALA A 167 -4.87 -0.23 13.40
C ALA A 167 -5.34 0.51 12.13
N GLY A 168 -4.64 1.58 11.76
CA GLY A 168 -4.86 2.33 10.53
C GLY A 168 -4.54 1.52 9.29
N GLY A 169 -3.46 0.72 9.30
CA GLY A 169 -3.13 -0.22 8.21
C GLY A 169 -4.23 -1.25 7.99
N PHE A 170 -4.76 -1.84 9.07
CA PHE A 170 -5.91 -2.74 8.99
C PHE A 170 -7.14 -2.07 8.37
N LEU A 171 -7.48 -0.86 8.84
CA LEU A 171 -8.60 -0.11 8.27
C LEU A 171 -8.37 0.20 6.78
N GLN A 172 -7.13 0.52 6.38
CA GLN A 172 -6.79 0.69 4.98
C GLN A 172 -6.99 -0.58 4.16
N ALA A 173 -6.61 -1.76 4.67
CA ALA A 173 -6.86 -3.02 3.99
C ALA A 173 -8.36 -3.35 3.87
N VAL A 174 -9.20 -2.89 4.80
CA VAL A 174 -10.66 -3.00 4.66
C VAL A 174 -11.21 -2.02 3.61
N LEU A 175 -10.85 -0.74 3.69
CA LEU A 175 -11.41 0.33 2.86
C LEU A 175 -10.85 0.32 1.42
N PHE A 176 -9.54 0.29 1.31
CA PHE A 176 -8.83 0.35 0.04
C PHE A 176 -8.44 -1.06 -0.43
N GLY A 177 -8.47 -2.09 0.41
CA GLY A 177 -8.40 -3.47 -0.07
C GLY A 177 -9.80 -3.98 -0.42
N TYR A 178 -10.47 -4.62 0.53
CA TYR A 178 -11.70 -5.38 0.27
C TYR A 178 -12.90 -4.55 -0.20
N ALA A 179 -13.04 -3.29 0.24
CA ALA A 179 -14.07 -2.40 -0.28
C ALA A 179 -13.69 -1.77 -1.63
N GLY A 180 -12.44 -1.92 -2.06
CA GLY A 180 -11.95 -1.54 -3.38
C GLY A 180 -11.93 -0.04 -3.68
N LEU A 181 -11.98 0.82 -2.66
CA LEU A 181 -11.94 2.27 -2.86
C LEU A 181 -10.59 2.68 -3.46
N ARG A 182 -10.57 3.52 -4.50
CA ARG A 182 -9.36 4.13 -5.06
C ARG A 182 -9.63 5.60 -5.34
N VAL A 183 -8.74 6.47 -4.85
CA VAL A 183 -8.88 7.92 -5.03
C VAL A 183 -7.88 8.37 -6.08
N TYR A 184 -8.40 9.01 -7.13
CA TYR A 184 -7.63 9.65 -8.18
C TYR A 184 -7.91 11.16 -8.16
N LEU A 185 -7.13 11.92 -8.93
CA LEU A 185 -7.28 13.38 -9.00
C LEU A 185 -8.66 13.81 -9.53
N ASP A 186 -9.28 13.00 -10.38
CA ASP A 186 -10.50 13.32 -11.12
C ASP A 186 -11.71 12.46 -10.74
N ARG A 187 -11.52 11.41 -9.91
CA ARG A 187 -12.60 10.47 -9.56
C ARG A 187 -12.31 9.66 -8.30
N LEU A 188 -13.38 9.12 -7.72
CA LEU A 188 -13.35 8.00 -6.80
C LEU A 188 -13.77 6.75 -7.58
N GLU A 189 -12.95 5.71 -7.56
CA GLU A 189 -13.30 4.39 -8.09
C GLU A 189 -13.64 3.43 -6.95
N VAL A 190 -14.50 2.46 -7.27
CA VAL A 190 -14.84 1.34 -6.39
C VAL A 190 -14.65 0.05 -7.20
N LYS A 191 -13.55 -0.67 -6.92
CA LYS A 191 -13.31 -2.01 -7.49
C LYS A 191 -14.14 -3.02 -6.70
N ALA A 192 -15.17 -3.58 -7.31
CA ALA A 192 -15.91 -4.67 -6.68
C ALA A 192 -15.05 -5.92 -6.61
N HIS A 193 -15.09 -6.60 -5.46
CA HIS A 193 -14.46 -7.88 -5.22
C HIS A 193 -15.54 -8.96 -5.24
N TYR A 194 -15.27 -10.13 -5.84
CA TYR A 194 -16.24 -11.23 -5.79
C TYR A 194 -16.38 -11.72 -4.35
N PRO A 195 -17.57 -12.15 -3.91
CA PRO A 195 -17.78 -12.64 -2.54
C PRO A 195 -16.90 -13.83 -2.14
N GLN A 196 -16.41 -14.65 -3.08
CA GLN A 196 -15.45 -15.70 -2.75
C GLN A 196 -14.15 -15.11 -2.15
N GLU A 197 -13.83 -13.86 -2.48
CA GLU A 197 -12.66 -13.15 -2.01
C GLU A 197 -12.84 -12.67 -0.57
N LEU A 198 -14.06 -12.26 -0.21
CA LEU A 198 -14.46 -11.95 1.17
C LEU A 198 -14.43 -13.20 2.07
N SER A 199 -14.83 -14.35 1.53
CA SER A 199 -14.82 -15.61 2.26
C SER A 199 -13.41 -16.02 2.71
N GLY A 200 -12.37 -15.61 1.96
CA GLY A 200 -10.97 -15.86 2.31
C GLY A 200 -10.53 -15.22 3.62
N VAL A 201 -11.24 -14.18 4.08
CA VAL A 201 -11.03 -13.53 5.38
C VAL A 201 -12.21 -13.73 6.35
N GLY A 202 -13.09 -14.69 6.05
CA GLY A 202 -14.23 -15.02 6.91
C GLY A 202 -15.36 -13.98 6.89
N LEU A 203 -15.44 -13.17 5.83
CA LEU A 203 -16.52 -12.20 5.64
C LEU A 203 -17.56 -12.75 4.66
N GLU A 204 -18.84 -12.75 5.06
CA GLU A 204 -19.98 -13.06 4.17
C GLU A 204 -20.54 -11.81 3.49
N GLN A 205 -20.42 -10.68 4.18
CA GLN A 205 -20.84 -9.36 3.74
C GLN A 205 -19.85 -8.31 4.24
N LEU A 206 -19.59 -7.30 3.41
CA LEU A 206 -18.86 -6.10 3.75
C LEU A 206 -19.74 -4.89 3.46
N GLN A 207 -19.86 -3.98 4.44
CA GLN A 207 -20.49 -2.68 4.22
C GLN A 207 -19.59 -1.59 4.79
N VAL A 208 -19.22 -0.65 3.93
CA VAL A 208 -18.52 0.58 4.28
C VAL A 208 -19.46 1.75 4.04
N ALA A 209 -19.82 2.45 5.11
CA ALA A 209 -20.68 3.61 5.06
C ALA A 209 -19.92 4.85 5.55
N GLY A 210 -20.46 6.04 5.29
CA GLY A 210 -19.88 7.29 5.78
C GLY A 210 -18.76 7.86 4.90
N ILE A 211 -18.56 7.33 3.69
CA ILE A 211 -17.55 7.85 2.76
C ILE A 211 -18.06 9.19 2.23
N GLN A 212 -17.40 10.29 2.59
CA GLN A 212 -17.71 11.61 2.04
C GLN A 212 -16.76 11.93 0.90
N TYR A 213 -17.31 12.22 -0.28
CA TYR A 213 -16.52 12.57 -1.47
C TYR A 213 -17.23 13.65 -2.28
N LEU A 214 -16.59 14.82 -2.41
CA LEU A 214 -17.11 15.98 -3.16
C LEU A 214 -18.56 16.37 -2.79
N GLY A 215 -18.92 16.27 -1.51
CA GLY A 215 -20.25 16.59 -1.00
C GLY A 215 -21.28 15.47 -1.07
N ALA A 216 -20.96 14.35 -1.73
CA ALA A 216 -21.78 13.15 -1.73
C ALA A 216 -21.46 12.26 -0.51
N LEU A 217 -22.49 11.62 0.04
CA LEU A 217 -22.34 10.56 1.03
C LEU A 217 -22.49 9.20 0.36
N ILE A 218 -21.45 8.39 0.43
CA ILE A 218 -21.33 7.12 -0.28
C ILE A 218 -21.34 5.96 0.70
N THR A 219 -22.11 4.92 0.35
CA THR A 219 -22.08 3.62 1.00
C THR A 219 -21.76 2.55 -0.03
N VAL A 220 -20.73 1.74 0.24
CA VAL A 220 -20.35 0.57 -0.56
C VAL A 220 -20.73 -0.68 0.21
N ALA A 221 -21.49 -1.58 -0.40
CA ALA A 221 -21.84 -2.86 0.16
C ALA A 221 -21.55 -3.99 -0.82
N GLN A 222 -21.04 -5.11 -0.30
CA GLN A 222 -20.72 -6.32 -1.04
C GLN A 222 -21.22 -7.52 -0.25
N TRP A 223 -21.94 -8.43 -0.89
CA TRP A 223 -22.38 -9.72 -0.36
C TRP A 223 -22.39 -10.72 -1.53
N GLY A 224 -22.64 -12.02 -1.29
CA GLY A 224 -22.68 -13.06 -2.35
C GLY A 224 -23.10 -12.52 -3.73
N ASP A 225 -22.40 -12.80 -4.82
CA ASP A 225 -22.41 -12.22 -6.18
C ASP A 225 -22.78 -10.74 -6.45
N ARG A 226 -23.00 -9.89 -5.45
CA ARG A 226 -23.51 -8.53 -5.62
C ARG A 226 -22.64 -7.48 -4.95
N ALA A 227 -22.53 -6.35 -5.64
CA ALA A 227 -22.03 -5.10 -5.09
C ALA A 227 -23.05 -3.99 -5.31
N GLU A 228 -23.18 -3.11 -4.33
CA GLU A 228 -24.06 -1.95 -4.37
C GLU A 228 -23.30 -0.71 -3.92
N VAL A 229 -23.41 0.37 -4.69
CA VAL A 229 -22.92 1.70 -4.34
C VAL A 229 -24.13 2.62 -4.23
N ARG A 230 -24.41 3.12 -3.03
CA ARG A 230 -25.44 4.13 -2.78
C ARG A 230 -24.78 5.48 -2.61
N VAL A 231 -25.32 6.48 -3.30
CA VAL A 231 -24.89 7.88 -3.24
C VAL A 231 -26.11 8.69 -2.81
N THR A 232 -25.98 9.45 -1.72
CA THR A 232 -27.01 10.34 -1.20
C THR A 232 -26.48 11.74 -0.99
#